data_AF-A0A934SD33-F1
#
_entry.id   AF-A0A934SD33-F1
#
_cell.length_a   1.000
_cell.length_b   1.000
_cell.length_c   1.000
_cell.angle_alpha   90.00
_cell.angle_beta   90.00
_cell.angle_gamma   90.00
#
_symmetry.space_group_name_H-M   'P 1'
#
loop_
_entity.id
_entity.type
_entity.pdbx_description
1 polymer ?
#
loop_
_entity_poly.entity_id
_entity_poly.type
_entity_poly.pdbx_seq_one_letter_code
_entity_poly.pdbx_strand_id
1 'polypeptide(L)'
;MKAIALAQKLIRDLKEKSLSQLSADSRLELVDAINAAIQRLHELSPDHTKKTNGSLSLSAPVSAMLEVTNGSRSFTGYTIIGDELFCTIRISGDPIDNQITGDGNLLHPYNGPSGTVEAVIFGDASALPATLMEVISDPLIIETGDYLKLSNPMARDYRSPNRAICRPCRFRIEGNALNNNPASPAIFRTDSLPDQAYRLEFEAKLSPLRVGFEDIVTPGDELPFRTEHIESFLLPLARAELTSSSLWRDKDLIATTLRRAEEAEFRFINSSIHSLATPSNRVGTPRGF
;
A
#
# COMPACT_ATOMS: atom_id res chain seq x y z
N MET A 1 -6.06 21.40 0.60
CA MET A 1 -7.56 21.48 0.55
C MET A 1 -8.13 20.16 1.04
N LYS A 2 -9.14 20.17 1.91
CA LYS A 2 -9.80 18.95 2.43
C LYS A 2 -10.80 18.34 1.44
N ALA A 3 -11.03 17.03 1.53
CA ALA A 3 -11.98 16.30 0.68
C ALA A 3 -13.41 16.86 0.75
N ILE A 4 -13.90 17.20 1.95
CA ILE A 4 -15.22 17.83 2.14
C ILE A 4 -15.38 19.15 1.37
N ALA A 5 -14.32 19.97 1.28
CA ALA A 5 -14.37 21.23 0.54
C ALA A 5 -14.43 21.00 -0.98
N LEU A 6 -13.74 19.97 -1.47
CA LEU A 6 -13.85 19.54 -2.87
C LEU A 6 -15.27 19.05 -3.18
N ALA A 7 -15.85 18.21 -2.32
CA ALA A 7 -17.22 17.71 -2.46
C ALA A 7 -18.26 18.85 -2.48
N GLN A 8 -18.10 19.86 -1.61
CA GLN A 8 -18.95 21.06 -1.62
C GLN A 8 -18.87 21.84 -2.93
N LYS A 9 -17.70 21.89 -3.58
CA LYS A 9 -17.57 22.53 -4.89
C LYS A 9 -18.29 21.74 -5.99
N LEU A 10 -18.22 20.40 -5.94
CA LEU A 10 -18.89 19.52 -6.91
C LEU A 10 -20.42 19.62 -6.83
N ILE A 11 -20.99 19.79 -5.63
CA ILE A 11 -22.45 19.92 -5.45
C ILE A 11 -23.06 21.09 -6.21
N ARG A 12 -22.29 22.14 -6.50
CA ARG A 12 -22.80 23.29 -7.27
C ARG A 12 -23.38 22.89 -8.62
N ASP A 13 -22.88 21.78 -9.19
CA ASP A 13 -23.27 21.25 -10.50
C ASP A 13 -24.32 20.12 -10.40
N LEU A 14 -24.70 19.71 -9.18
CA LEU A 14 -25.72 18.70 -8.91
C LEU A 14 -27.09 19.32 -8.61
N LYS A 15 -28.17 18.53 -8.67
CA LYS A 15 -29.54 19.01 -8.38
C LYS A 15 -29.71 19.55 -6.95
N GLU A 16 -29.07 18.89 -5.99
CA GLU A 16 -29.13 19.27 -4.58
C GLU A 16 -28.29 20.52 -4.26
N LYS A 17 -28.61 21.21 -3.15
CA LYS A 17 -27.95 22.47 -2.76
C LYS A 17 -26.90 22.31 -1.66
N SER A 18 -26.86 21.17 -0.96
CA SER A 18 -25.94 20.94 0.17
C SER A 18 -25.58 19.47 0.36
N LEU A 19 -24.40 19.19 0.95
CA LEU A 19 -23.97 17.83 1.29
C LEU A 19 -24.96 17.14 2.24
N SER A 20 -25.50 17.88 3.21
CA SER A 20 -26.44 17.37 4.21
C SER A 20 -27.76 16.87 3.60
N GLN A 21 -28.15 17.38 2.43
CA GLN A 21 -29.38 16.98 1.73
C GLN A 21 -29.21 15.74 0.85
N LEU A 22 -27.97 15.38 0.50
CA LEU A 22 -27.70 14.17 -0.28
C LEU A 22 -27.96 12.93 0.57
N SER A 23 -28.60 11.93 -0.04
CA SER A 23 -28.69 10.57 0.51
C SER A 23 -27.31 9.94 0.65
N ALA A 24 -27.21 8.86 1.41
CA ALA A 24 -25.96 8.11 1.54
C ALA A 24 -25.44 7.62 0.19
N ASP A 25 -26.32 7.08 -0.67
CA ASP A 25 -25.96 6.60 -2.01
C ASP A 25 -25.41 7.72 -2.90
N SER A 26 -26.05 8.90 -2.88
CA SER A 26 -25.58 10.05 -3.65
C SER A 26 -24.24 10.60 -3.15
N ARG A 27 -23.96 10.46 -1.86
CA ARG A 27 -22.65 10.79 -1.29
C ARG A 27 -21.59 9.76 -1.68
N LEU A 28 -21.95 8.48 -1.79
CA LEU A 28 -21.05 7.45 -2.31
C LEU A 28 -20.70 7.71 -3.77
N GLU A 29 -21.68 8.06 -4.62
CA GLU A 29 -21.41 8.45 -6.02
C GLU A 29 -20.43 9.64 -6.12
N LEU A 30 -20.54 10.63 -5.22
CA LEU A 30 -19.58 11.73 -5.14
C LEU A 30 -18.16 11.24 -4.77
N VAL A 31 -18.05 10.34 -3.80
CA VAL A 31 -16.76 9.76 -3.39
C VAL A 31 -16.15 8.96 -4.53
N ASP A 32 -16.95 8.17 -5.24
CA ASP A 32 -16.51 7.37 -6.38
C ASP A 32 -16.00 8.26 -7.51
N ALA A 33 -16.70 9.35 -7.82
CA ALA A 33 -16.25 10.32 -8.82
C ALA A 33 -14.94 11.03 -8.42
N ILE A 34 -14.78 11.39 -7.14
CA ILE A 34 -13.52 11.96 -6.64
C ILE A 34 -12.39 10.93 -6.76
N ASN A 35 -12.62 9.69 -6.34
CA ASN A 35 -11.62 8.61 -6.39
C ASN A 35 -11.22 8.26 -7.83
N ALA A 36 -12.18 8.21 -8.76
CA ALA A 36 -11.92 8.01 -10.18
C ALA A 36 -11.06 9.14 -10.77
N ALA A 37 -11.36 10.40 -10.41
CA ALA A 37 -10.56 11.54 -10.84
C ALA A 37 -9.13 11.51 -10.24
N ILE A 38 -8.98 11.14 -8.97
CA ILE A 38 -7.66 10.97 -8.33
C ILE A 38 -6.87 9.84 -9.00
N GLN A 39 -7.51 8.70 -9.26
CA GLN A 39 -6.91 7.56 -9.95
C GLN A 39 -6.38 7.98 -11.34
N ARG A 40 -7.21 8.66 -12.12
CA ARG A 40 -6.84 9.15 -13.46
C ARG A 40 -5.68 10.14 -13.40
N LEU A 41 -5.71 11.07 -12.45
CA LEU A 41 -4.62 12.03 -12.26
C LEU A 41 -3.31 11.33 -11.83
N HIS A 42 -3.40 10.32 -10.96
CA HIS A 42 -2.26 9.49 -10.56
C HIS A 42 -1.69 8.73 -11.75
N GLU A 43 -2.52 8.16 -12.61
CA GLU A 43 -2.07 7.48 -13.84
C GLU A 43 -1.32 8.43 -14.78
N LEU A 44 -1.83 9.65 -14.98
CA LEU A 44 -1.21 10.68 -15.81
C LEU A 44 0.04 11.32 -15.19
N SER A 45 0.23 11.20 -13.88
CA SER A 45 1.36 11.84 -13.20
C SER A 45 2.69 11.24 -13.67
N PRO A 46 3.80 12.02 -13.72
CA PRO A 46 5.11 11.47 -14.05
C PRO A 46 5.59 10.44 -13.04
N ASP A 47 6.34 9.43 -13.48
CA ASP A 47 6.76 8.31 -12.63
C ASP A 47 7.52 8.73 -11.37
N HIS A 48 8.39 9.74 -11.44
CA HIS A 48 9.16 10.20 -10.27
C HIS A 48 8.27 10.79 -9.16
N THR A 49 7.08 11.31 -9.49
CA THR A 49 6.13 11.82 -8.48
C THR A 49 5.39 10.69 -7.75
N LYS A 50 5.41 9.48 -8.32
CA LYS A 50 4.81 8.28 -7.74
C LYS A 50 5.81 7.48 -6.91
N LYS A 51 7.07 7.91 -6.84
CA LYS A 51 8.13 7.21 -6.10
C LYS A 51 8.33 7.84 -4.73
N THR A 52 8.59 7.02 -3.74
CA THR A 52 8.98 7.42 -2.38
C THR A 52 10.07 6.49 -1.86
N ASN A 53 10.80 6.95 -0.86
CA ASN A 53 11.67 6.07 -0.09
C ASN A 53 10.83 5.40 1.00
N GLY A 54 10.88 4.07 1.05
CA GLY A 54 10.33 3.25 2.11
C GLY A 54 11.44 2.78 3.05
N SER A 55 11.05 2.55 4.30
CA SER A 55 11.89 1.83 5.25
C SER A 55 11.07 0.76 5.96
N LEU A 56 11.71 -0.36 6.27
CA LEU A 56 11.14 -1.47 7.02
C LEU A 56 12.17 -1.93 8.04
N SER A 57 11.70 -2.49 9.16
CA SER A 57 12.57 -3.12 10.14
C SER A 57 12.19 -4.59 10.27
N LEU A 58 13.21 -5.46 10.26
CA LEU A 58 13.09 -6.87 10.57
C LEU A 58 13.50 -7.06 12.02
N SER A 59 12.64 -7.65 12.84
CA SER A 59 12.90 -7.89 14.26
C SER A 59 13.89 -9.04 14.47
N ALA A 60 14.68 -8.94 15.54
CA ALA A 60 15.52 -10.06 16.00
C ALA A 60 14.64 -11.24 16.44
N PRO A 61 15.18 -12.48 16.47
CA PRO A 61 14.45 -13.63 16.99
C PRO A 61 13.96 -13.42 18.43
N VAL A 62 12.69 -13.75 18.68
CA VAL A 62 12.05 -13.64 19.99
C VAL A 62 11.64 -15.04 20.46
N SER A 63 12.06 -15.41 21.67
CA SER A 63 11.60 -16.63 22.33
C SER A 63 10.27 -16.38 23.03
N ALA A 64 9.32 -17.27 22.83
CA ALA A 64 7.98 -17.23 23.40
C ALA A 64 7.60 -18.58 24.02
N MET A 65 6.74 -18.54 25.04
CA MET A 65 6.12 -19.74 25.62
C MET A 65 4.68 -19.82 25.12
N LEU A 66 4.33 -20.90 24.43
CA LEU A 66 3.01 -21.08 23.85
C LEU A 66 2.29 -22.27 24.50
N GLU A 67 1.00 -22.12 24.73
CA GLU A 67 0.11 -23.24 24.99
C GLU A 67 -0.52 -23.68 23.67
N VAL A 68 -0.15 -24.88 23.21
CA VAL A 68 -0.54 -25.45 21.92
C VAL A 68 -1.30 -26.75 22.11
N THR A 69 -2.18 -27.07 21.15
CA THR A 69 -2.92 -28.33 21.11
C THR A 69 -2.63 -29.02 19.77
N ASN A 70 -2.28 -30.30 19.81
CA ASN A 70 -2.06 -31.10 18.60
C ASN A 70 -3.28 -31.06 17.68
N GLY A 71 -3.05 -30.80 16.39
CA GLY A 71 -4.06 -30.68 15.36
C GLY A 71 -4.82 -29.35 15.38
N SER A 72 -4.50 -28.43 16.29
CA SER A 72 -5.09 -27.10 16.34
C SER A 72 -4.25 -26.07 15.59
N ARG A 73 -4.92 -25.07 15.01
CA ARG A 73 -4.30 -23.85 14.49
C ARG A 73 -4.20 -22.75 15.56
N SER A 74 -4.89 -22.90 16.68
CA SER A 74 -4.90 -21.90 17.73
C SER A 74 -3.82 -22.19 18.77
N PHE A 75 -3.25 -21.13 19.34
CA PHE A 75 -2.39 -21.18 20.51
C PHE A 75 -2.78 -20.08 21.51
N THR A 76 -2.36 -20.24 22.76
CA THR A 76 -2.52 -19.21 23.81
C THR A 76 -1.21 -19.07 24.60
N GLY A 77 -1.18 -18.29 25.68
CA GLY A 77 0.01 -18.11 26.53
C GLY A 77 0.99 -17.01 26.06
N TYR A 78 0.85 -16.52 24.83
CA TYR A 78 1.62 -15.40 24.29
C TYR A 78 0.73 -14.51 23.44
N THR A 79 0.85 -13.19 23.61
CA THR A 79 0.12 -12.20 22.81
C THR A 79 1.03 -11.67 21.73
N ILE A 80 0.58 -11.81 20.48
CA ILE A 80 1.34 -11.37 19.31
C ILE A 80 1.34 -9.84 19.23
N ILE A 81 2.52 -9.25 19.06
CA ILE A 81 2.65 -7.81 18.75
C ILE A 81 2.60 -7.59 17.23
N GLY A 82 2.24 -6.36 16.80
CA GLY A 82 1.98 -6.06 15.39
C GLY A 82 3.10 -6.46 14.42
N ASP A 83 4.37 -6.29 14.83
CA ASP A 83 5.55 -6.60 14.00
C ASP A 83 5.87 -8.10 13.92
N GLU A 84 5.17 -8.95 14.68
CA GLU A 84 5.27 -10.42 14.63
C GLU A 84 4.20 -11.04 13.72
N LEU A 85 3.24 -10.24 13.22
CA LEU A 85 2.25 -10.74 12.27
C LEU A 85 2.93 -11.17 10.98
N PHE A 86 2.50 -12.30 10.42
CA PHE A 86 3.02 -12.92 9.19
C PHE A 86 4.43 -13.52 9.27
N CYS A 87 5.10 -13.38 10.42
CA CYS A 87 6.41 -13.94 10.69
C CYS A 87 6.38 -15.46 10.84
N THR A 88 7.53 -16.07 10.58
CA THR A 88 7.76 -17.50 10.75
C THR A 88 7.92 -17.80 12.23
N ILE A 89 7.30 -18.88 12.70
CA ILE A 89 7.40 -19.37 14.06
C ILE A 89 7.85 -20.83 14.06
N ARG A 90 8.91 -21.11 14.81
CA ARG A 90 9.42 -22.45 15.04
C ARG A 90 8.99 -22.90 16.43
N ILE A 91 8.12 -23.90 16.49
CA ILE A 91 7.55 -24.39 17.73
C ILE A 91 8.24 -25.70 18.11
N SER A 92 8.70 -25.82 19.35
CA SER A 92 9.33 -27.05 19.83
C SER A 92 8.37 -28.23 19.72
N GLY A 93 8.88 -29.35 19.18
CA GLY A 93 8.08 -30.55 18.92
C GLY A 93 7.32 -30.56 17.59
N ASP A 94 7.27 -29.46 16.82
CA ASP A 94 6.79 -29.48 15.44
C ASP A 94 7.97 -29.71 14.47
N PRO A 95 7.89 -30.68 13.54
CA PRO A 95 8.95 -30.88 12.54
C PRO A 95 9.03 -29.79 11.45
N ILE A 96 8.03 -28.89 11.34
CA ILE A 96 7.92 -27.92 10.25
C ILE A 96 7.71 -26.51 10.82
N ASP A 97 8.41 -25.53 10.23
CA ASP A 97 8.18 -24.11 10.54
C ASP A 97 6.75 -23.70 10.16
N ASN A 98 6.09 -22.93 11.04
CA ASN A 98 4.74 -22.43 10.83
C ASN A 98 4.74 -20.90 10.66
N GLN A 99 3.58 -20.31 10.40
CA GLN A 99 3.44 -18.87 10.20
C GLN A 99 2.32 -18.31 11.09
N ILE A 100 2.57 -17.14 11.67
CA ILE A 100 1.58 -16.40 12.45
C ILE A 100 0.61 -15.69 11.50
N THR A 101 -0.68 -15.94 11.65
CA THR A 101 -1.75 -15.33 10.82
C THR A 101 -2.58 -14.30 11.57
N GLY A 102 -2.52 -14.32 12.90
CA GLY A 102 -3.21 -13.40 13.78
C GLY A 102 -2.86 -13.73 15.23
N ASP A 103 -3.34 -12.93 16.17
CA ASP A 103 -3.16 -13.19 17.59
C ASP A 103 -3.77 -14.56 17.96
N GLY A 104 -2.95 -15.43 18.55
CA GLY A 104 -3.31 -16.81 18.88
C GLY A 104 -3.58 -17.74 17.68
N ASN A 105 -3.20 -17.40 16.44
CA ASN A 105 -3.54 -18.20 15.25
C ASN A 105 -2.36 -18.49 14.30
N LEU A 106 -2.21 -19.77 13.95
CA LEU A 106 -1.24 -20.32 13.00
C LEU A 106 -1.85 -20.56 11.61
N LEU A 107 -1.00 -20.51 10.59
CA LEU A 107 -1.38 -20.85 9.22
C LEU A 107 -1.74 -22.32 9.08
N HIS A 108 -0.91 -23.20 9.62
CA HIS A 108 -1.11 -24.66 9.59
C HIS A 108 -1.37 -25.21 11.00
N PRO A 109 -2.09 -26.35 11.12
CA PRO A 109 -2.24 -27.02 12.42
C PRO A 109 -0.88 -27.45 13.00
N TYR A 110 -0.72 -27.28 14.32
CA TYR A 110 0.46 -27.75 15.06
C TYR A 110 0.45 -29.28 15.17
N ASN A 111 1.57 -29.93 14.86
CA ASN A 111 1.67 -31.41 14.80
C ASN A 111 2.43 -32.05 15.97
N GLY A 112 2.93 -31.25 16.92
CA GLY A 112 3.67 -31.75 18.09
C GLY A 112 2.77 -32.14 19.28
N PRO A 113 3.36 -32.50 20.43
CA PRO A 113 2.62 -32.82 21.65
C PRO A 113 1.87 -31.60 22.22
N SER A 114 0.61 -31.78 22.63
CA SER A 114 -0.15 -30.73 23.32
C SER A 114 0.51 -30.35 24.67
N GLY A 115 0.43 -29.08 25.03
CA GLY A 115 0.95 -28.55 26.29
C GLY A 115 1.59 -27.18 26.12
N THR A 116 2.33 -26.75 27.15
CA THR A 116 3.15 -25.55 27.07
C THR A 116 4.50 -25.90 26.45
N VAL A 117 4.86 -25.23 25.36
CA VAL A 117 6.09 -25.47 24.59
C VAL A 117 6.83 -24.16 24.31
N GLU A 118 8.15 -24.24 24.20
CA GLU A 118 8.98 -23.14 23.72
C GLU A 118 8.79 -22.95 22.21
N ALA A 119 8.74 -21.70 21.77
CA ALA A 119 8.75 -21.32 20.39
C ALA A 119 9.71 -20.15 20.14
N VAL A 120 10.18 -20.01 18.90
CA VAL A 120 10.98 -18.87 18.45
C VAL A 120 10.30 -18.24 17.25
N ILE A 121 10.01 -16.95 17.37
CA ILE A 121 9.44 -16.11 16.31
C ILE A 121 10.57 -15.38 15.61
N PHE A 122 10.62 -15.43 14.28
CA PHE A 122 11.65 -14.79 13.47
C PHE A 122 11.06 -13.63 12.68
N GLY A 123 11.66 -12.44 12.74
CA GLY A 123 11.18 -11.24 12.04
C GLY A 123 11.44 -11.25 10.53
N ASP A 124 11.16 -12.36 9.84
CA ASP A 124 11.45 -12.56 8.41
C ASP A 124 10.42 -11.92 7.46
N ALA A 125 9.34 -11.37 8.00
CA ALA A 125 8.27 -10.76 7.25
C ALA A 125 7.80 -9.45 7.88
N SER A 126 7.28 -8.56 7.05
CA SER A 126 6.62 -7.34 7.49
C SER A 126 5.47 -6.99 6.55
N ALA A 127 4.37 -6.52 7.12
CA ALA A 127 3.29 -5.93 6.33
C ALA A 127 3.78 -4.67 5.61
N LEU A 128 3.47 -4.55 4.32
CA LEU A 128 3.69 -3.30 3.58
C LEU A 128 2.54 -2.33 3.85
N PRO A 129 2.81 -1.05 4.13
CA PRO A 129 1.76 -0.04 4.26
C PRO A 129 0.86 -0.01 3.02
N ALA A 130 -0.45 0.13 3.20
CA ALA A 130 -1.42 0.18 2.09
C ALA A 130 -1.18 1.34 1.11
N THR A 131 -0.44 2.36 1.55
CA THR A 131 0.01 3.48 0.71
C THR A 131 1.08 3.09 -0.31
N LEU A 132 1.72 1.92 -0.17
CA LEU A 132 2.70 1.41 -1.12
C LEU A 132 2.02 0.41 -2.07
N MET A 133 2.22 0.64 -3.37
CA MET A 133 1.74 -0.23 -4.45
C MET A 133 2.76 -1.32 -4.76
N GLU A 134 4.05 -0.96 -4.83
CA GLU A 134 5.12 -1.83 -5.30
C GLU A 134 6.46 -1.42 -4.70
N VAL A 135 7.34 -2.38 -4.44
CA VAL A 135 8.76 -2.13 -4.14
C VAL A 135 9.54 -2.19 -5.46
N ILE A 136 10.15 -1.08 -5.85
CA ILE A 136 10.74 -0.91 -7.19
C ILE A 136 12.27 -1.05 -7.22
N SER A 137 12.95 -0.98 -6.07
CA SER A 137 14.38 -1.21 -5.95
C SER A 137 14.69 -2.45 -5.13
N ASP A 138 15.89 -3.00 -5.30
CA ASP A 138 16.46 -3.93 -4.34
C ASP A 138 16.63 -3.22 -2.98
N PRO A 139 16.07 -3.74 -1.87
CA PRO A 139 16.24 -3.15 -0.56
C PRO A 139 17.68 -3.22 -0.08
N LEU A 140 18.17 -2.14 0.50
CA LEU A 140 19.48 -2.02 1.14
C LEU A 140 19.36 -2.37 2.63
N ILE A 141 20.17 -3.31 3.10
CA ILE A 141 20.37 -3.55 4.53
C ILE A 141 21.31 -2.47 5.06
N ILE A 142 20.82 -1.59 5.93
CA ILE A 142 21.59 -0.45 6.44
C ILE A 142 22.83 -0.92 7.20
N GLU A 143 22.68 -1.96 8.02
CA GLU A 143 23.75 -2.46 8.90
C GLU A 143 24.95 -3.02 8.14
N THR A 144 24.74 -3.58 6.94
CA THR A 144 25.81 -4.24 6.17
C THR A 144 26.15 -3.55 4.86
N GLY A 145 25.27 -2.69 4.36
CA GLY A 145 25.39 -2.08 3.04
C GLY A 145 25.08 -3.03 1.87
N ASP A 146 24.53 -4.21 2.15
CA ASP A 146 24.21 -5.20 1.12
C ASP A 146 22.79 -5.00 0.56
N TYR A 147 22.61 -5.30 -0.72
CA TYR A 147 21.31 -5.27 -1.37
C TYR A 147 20.65 -6.65 -1.37
N LEU A 148 19.41 -6.72 -0.89
CA LEU A 148 18.54 -7.89 -1.03
C LEU A 148 18.12 -8.02 -2.49
N LYS A 149 18.33 -9.20 -3.07
CA LYS A 149 17.93 -9.48 -4.45
C LYS A 149 16.51 -10.01 -4.52
N LEU A 150 15.74 -9.58 -5.51
CA LEU A 150 14.42 -10.14 -5.76
C LEU A 150 14.54 -11.66 -5.95
N SER A 151 13.79 -12.40 -5.15
CA SER A 151 13.72 -13.85 -5.22
C SER A 151 13.08 -14.27 -6.54
N ASN A 152 13.70 -15.23 -7.22
CA ASN A 152 13.05 -15.88 -8.35
C ASN A 152 11.92 -16.76 -7.82
N PRO A 153 10.65 -16.53 -8.21
CA PRO A 153 9.52 -17.35 -7.76
C PRO A 153 9.65 -18.84 -8.13
N MET A 154 10.53 -19.19 -9.08
CA MET A 154 10.83 -20.58 -9.45
C MET A 154 11.96 -21.23 -8.64
N ALA A 155 12.65 -20.50 -7.75
CA ALA A 155 13.67 -21.08 -6.90
C ALA A 155 13.03 -22.02 -5.86
N ARG A 156 13.28 -23.33 -6.00
CA ARG A 156 12.70 -24.41 -5.18
C ARG A 156 12.96 -24.28 -3.67
N ASP A 157 13.98 -23.52 -3.27
CA ASP A 157 14.50 -23.52 -1.89
C ASP A 157 13.54 -22.91 -0.86
N TYR A 158 12.52 -22.14 -1.29
CA TYR A 158 11.59 -21.46 -0.37
C TYR A 158 10.48 -22.34 0.20
N ARG A 159 10.30 -23.56 -0.34
CA ARG A 159 9.41 -24.56 0.27
C ARG A 159 10.17 -25.49 1.20
N SER A 160 11.43 -25.17 1.53
CA SER A 160 12.14 -25.93 2.55
C SER A 160 11.35 -25.79 3.86
N PRO A 161 10.95 -26.92 4.48
CA PRO A 161 10.20 -26.90 5.74
C PRO A 161 11.00 -26.27 6.88
N ASN A 162 12.33 -26.17 6.72
CA ASN A 162 13.24 -25.53 7.64
C ASN A 162 14.07 -24.49 6.89
N ARG A 163 13.82 -23.22 7.20
CA ARG A 163 14.61 -22.11 6.66
C ARG A 163 15.87 -21.90 7.50
N ALA A 164 16.96 -21.54 6.83
CA ALA A 164 18.23 -21.27 7.50
C ALA A 164 18.13 -19.98 8.32
N ILE A 165 18.73 -20.01 9.51
CA ILE A 165 18.90 -18.82 10.35
C ILE A 165 20.20 -18.16 9.92
N CYS A 166 20.09 -17.03 9.23
CA CYS A 166 21.23 -16.24 8.79
C CYS A 166 20.77 -14.88 8.28
N ARG A 167 21.74 -14.03 7.97
CA ARG A 167 21.52 -12.77 7.26
C ARG A 167 20.68 -12.97 5.98
N PRO A 168 19.59 -12.22 5.81
CA PRO A 168 18.80 -12.22 4.58
C PRO A 168 19.64 -11.84 3.35
N CYS A 169 19.42 -12.55 2.24
CA CYS A 169 20.08 -12.25 0.96
C CYS A 169 19.09 -11.92 -0.15
N ARG A 170 17.84 -12.37 0.00
CA ARG A 170 16.79 -12.21 -1.00
C ARG A 170 15.48 -11.82 -0.34
N PHE A 171 14.61 -11.21 -1.13
CA PHE A 171 13.28 -10.81 -0.70
C PHE A 171 12.23 -11.15 -1.75
N ARG A 172 10.96 -11.18 -1.33
CA ARG A 172 9.81 -11.23 -2.22
C ARG A 172 8.65 -10.45 -1.62
N ILE A 173 7.74 -10.04 -2.49
CA ILE A 173 6.46 -9.45 -2.10
C ILE A 173 5.38 -10.51 -2.33
N GLU A 174 4.67 -10.88 -1.26
CA GLU A 174 3.55 -11.81 -1.28
C GLU A 174 2.25 -11.02 -1.24
N GLY A 175 1.29 -11.37 -2.09
CA GLY A 175 -0.07 -10.85 -1.94
C GLY A 175 -0.70 -11.39 -0.66
N ASN A 176 -1.24 -10.52 0.17
CA ASN A 176 -1.95 -10.96 1.38
C ASN A 176 -3.43 -11.19 1.05
N ALA A 177 -3.78 -12.43 0.75
CA ALA A 177 -5.16 -12.83 0.47
C ALA A 177 -6.01 -12.95 1.76
N LEU A 178 -5.38 -12.91 2.93
CA LEU A 178 -6.08 -12.98 4.21
C LEU A 178 -6.60 -11.58 4.56
N ASN A 179 -7.92 -11.46 4.77
CA ASN A 179 -8.59 -10.23 5.19
C ASN A 179 -8.31 -9.96 6.69
N ASN A 180 -7.03 -9.81 7.02
CA ASN A 180 -6.54 -9.61 8.37
C ASN A 180 -6.63 -8.12 8.74
N ASN A 181 -6.75 -7.85 10.04
CA ASN A 181 -6.71 -6.49 10.59
C ASN A 181 -5.34 -6.28 11.26
N PRO A 182 -4.51 -5.29 10.85
CA PRO A 182 -4.76 -4.31 9.80
C PRO A 182 -4.70 -4.89 8.38
N ALA A 183 -5.54 -4.36 7.49
CA ALA A 183 -5.58 -4.77 6.09
C ALA A 183 -4.29 -4.34 5.39
N SER A 184 -3.36 -5.27 5.27
CA SER A 184 -2.17 -5.11 4.43
C SER A 184 -2.41 -5.74 3.06
N PRO A 185 -2.20 -5.03 1.94
CA PRO A 185 -2.36 -5.62 0.61
C PRO A 185 -1.25 -6.64 0.30
N ALA A 186 -0.08 -6.48 0.91
CA ALA A 186 1.10 -7.27 0.61
C ALA A 186 2.01 -7.45 1.83
N ILE A 187 2.80 -8.51 1.79
CA ILE A 187 3.78 -8.86 2.82
C ILE A 187 5.15 -8.87 2.16
N PHE A 188 6.08 -8.10 2.72
CA PHE A 188 7.50 -8.21 2.43
C PHE A 188 8.04 -9.43 3.17
N ARG A 189 8.67 -10.37 2.47
CA ARG A 189 9.26 -11.57 3.09
C ARG A 189 10.69 -11.81 2.62
N THR A 190 11.58 -12.11 3.56
CA THR A 190 12.97 -12.52 3.26
C THR A 190 13.09 -14.01 2.95
N ASP A 191 14.24 -14.45 2.50
CA ASP A 191 14.54 -15.86 2.22
C ASP A 191 15.02 -16.65 3.42
N SER A 192 15.85 -16.02 4.23
CA SER A 192 16.36 -16.58 5.48
C SER A 192 15.59 -16.06 6.68
N LEU A 193 15.67 -16.81 7.78
CA LEU A 193 15.20 -16.36 9.09
C LEU A 193 16.28 -15.43 9.66
N PRO A 194 15.97 -14.15 9.94
CA PRO A 194 16.95 -13.21 10.48
C PRO A 194 17.56 -13.73 11.78
N ASP A 195 18.88 -13.67 11.89
CA ASP A 195 19.67 -13.99 13.09
C ASP A 195 19.74 -12.80 14.06
N GLN A 196 19.52 -11.58 13.56
CA GLN A 196 19.46 -10.34 14.33
C GLN A 196 18.45 -9.37 13.71
N ALA A 197 18.25 -8.22 14.35
CA ALA A 197 17.44 -7.16 13.78
C ALA A 197 18.15 -6.48 12.60
N TYR A 198 17.40 -6.13 11.56
CA TYR A 198 17.90 -5.43 10.37
C TYR A 198 16.99 -4.27 9.99
N ARG A 199 17.57 -3.19 9.48
CA ARG A 199 16.81 -2.10 8.87
C ARG A 199 17.02 -2.11 7.37
N LEU A 200 15.92 -1.97 6.65
CA LEU A 200 15.86 -2.00 5.20
C LEU A 200 15.43 -0.64 4.68
N GLU A 201 16.13 -0.14 3.67
CA GLU A 201 15.71 1.03 2.88
C GLU A 201 15.50 0.62 1.42
N PHE A 202 14.43 1.11 0.80
CA PHE A 202 14.13 0.82 -0.60
C PHE A 202 13.34 1.95 -1.22
N GLU A 203 13.34 2.00 -2.55
CA GLU A 203 12.39 2.82 -3.30
C GLU A 203 11.10 2.03 -3.52
N ALA A 204 9.97 2.71 -3.32
CA ALA A 204 8.64 2.17 -3.52
C ALA A 204 7.79 3.09 -4.39
N LYS A 205 6.81 2.50 -5.07
CA LYS A 205 5.78 3.21 -5.81
C LYS A 205 4.56 3.41 -4.89
N LEU A 206 4.04 4.62 -4.84
CA LEU A 206 2.86 4.98 -4.06
C LEU A 206 1.57 4.52 -4.75
N SER A 207 0.66 3.96 -3.97
CA SER A 207 -0.73 3.75 -4.34
C SER A 207 -1.45 5.09 -4.54
N PRO A 208 -2.42 5.15 -5.47
CA PRO A 208 -3.28 6.31 -5.60
C PRO A 208 -4.05 6.53 -4.30
N LEU A 209 -4.16 7.79 -3.89
CA LEU A 209 -4.93 8.15 -2.71
C LEU A 209 -6.40 7.77 -2.89
N ARG A 210 -7.02 7.29 -1.82
CA ARG A 210 -8.46 7.05 -1.77
C ARG A 210 -9.09 7.92 -0.70
N VAL A 211 -10.16 8.59 -1.08
CA VAL A 211 -11.06 9.31 -0.19
C VAL A 211 -12.13 8.33 0.26
N GLY A 212 -12.30 8.20 1.57
CA GLY A 212 -13.36 7.40 2.18
C GLY A 212 -14.67 8.18 2.29
N PHE A 213 -15.75 7.46 2.62
CA PHE A 213 -17.03 8.10 2.90
C PHE A 213 -16.96 9.06 4.10
N GLU A 214 -16.19 8.72 5.12
CA GLU A 214 -16.05 9.54 6.33
C GLU A 214 -15.37 10.90 6.06
N ASP A 215 -14.49 10.98 5.05
CA ASP A 215 -13.72 12.18 4.69
C ASP A 215 -14.58 13.30 4.08
N ILE A 216 -15.75 12.94 3.54
CA ILE A 216 -16.71 13.91 2.99
C ILE A 216 -17.83 14.26 3.98
N VAL A 217 -17.99 13.48 5.06
CA VAL A 217 -18.95 13.75 6.13
C VAL A 217 -18.29 14.57 7.24
N THR A 218 -17.07 14.20 7.61
CA THR A 218 -16.28 14.86 8.64
C THR A 218 -15.03 15.48 8.03
N PRO A 219 -14.55 16.65 8.52
CA PRO A 219 -13.37 17.28 7.97
C PRO A 219 -12.11 16.46 8.29
N GLY A 220 -11.77 15.50 7.45
CA GLY A 220 -10.55 14.70 7.55
C GLY A 220 -9.27 15.47 7.23
N ASP A 221 -8.24 14.71 6.87
CA ASP A 221 -6.93 15.24 6.50
C ASP A 221 -6.96 16.03 5.18
N GLU A 222 -5.93 16.83 4.96
CA GLU A 222 -5.77 17.53 3.69
C GLU A 222 -5.36 16.56 2.59
N LEU A 223 -5.96 16.75 1.41
CA LEU A 223 -5.50 16.03 0.23
C LEU A 223 -4.05 16.45 -0.08
N PRO A 224 -3.14 15.50 -0.41
CA PRO A 224 -1.72 15.73 -0.70
C PRO A 224 -1.51 16.34 -2.10
N PHE A 225 -2.43 17.19 -2.55
CA PHE A 225 -2.34 17.94 -3.79
C PHE A 225 -2.28 19.43 -3.48
N ARG A 226 -1.52 20.17 -4.29
CA ARG A 226 -1.54 21.64 -4.26
C ARG A 226 -2.96 22.12 -4.55
N THR A 227 -3.45 23.10 -3.79
CA THR A 227 -4.81 23.66 -3.96
C THR A 227 -5.08 24.08 -5.40
N GLU A 228 -4.09 24.68 -6.07
CA GLU A 228 -4.17 25.08 -7.49
C GLU A 228 -4.39 23.89 -8.43
N HIS A 229 -3.73 22.75 -8.17
CA HIS A 229 -3.89 21.53 -8.95
C HIS A 229 -5.27 20.90 -8.74
N ILE A 230 -5.79 21.00 -7.51
CA ILE A 230 -7.14 20.51 -7.21
C ILE A 230 -8.17 21.30 -8.03
N GLU A 231 -8.05 22.62 -8.05
CA GLU A 231 -9.00 23.47 -8.77
C GLU A 231 -8.86 23.38 -10.30
N SER A 232 -7.63 23.29 -10.80
CA SER A 232 -7.33 23.32 -12.23
C SER A 232 -7.46 21.97 -12.92
N PHE A 233 -7.23 20.87 -12.20
CA PHE A 233 -7.15 19.53 -12.78
C PHE A 233 -8.13 18.55 -12.15
N LEU A 234 -8.07 18.37 -10.82
CA LEU A 234 -8.87 17.34 -10.16
C LEU A 234 -10.38 17.65 -10.20
N LEU A 235 -10.77 18.90 -9.99
CA LEU A 235 -12.17 19.32 -9.97
C LEU A 235 -12.84 19.15 -11.34
N PRO A 236 -12.27 19.59 -12.48
CA PRO A 236 -12.81 19.29 -13.81
C PRO A 236 -12.97 17.78 -14.08
N LEU A 237 -11.98 16.97 -13.69
CA LEU A 237 -12.03 15.51 -13.85
C LEU A 237 -13.18 14.89 -13.05
N ALA A 238 -13.30 15.23 -11.77
CA ALA A 238 -14.38 14.71 -10.92
C ALA A 238 -15.77 15.14 -11.42
N ARG A 239 -15.90 16.34 -12.00
CA ARG A 239 -17.14 16.79 -12.65
C ARG A 239 -17.50 15.95 -13.87
N ALA A 240 -16.52 15.59 -14.70
CA ALA A 240 -16.75 14.73 -15.86
C ALA A 240 -17.28 13.36 -15.43
N GLU A 241 -16.71 12.74 -14.41
CA GLU A 241 -17.22 11.47 -13.87
C GLU A 241 -18.67 11.57 -13.39
N LEU A 242 -19.03 12.68 -12.73
CA LEU A 242 -20.40 12.95 -12.28
C LEU A 242 -21.41 13.21 -13.39
N THR A 243 -20.99 13.49 -14.63
CA THR A 243 -21.94 13.70 -15.75
C THR A 243 -22.73 12.44 -16.09
N SER A 244 -22.21 11.25 -15.72
CA SER A 244 -22.89 9.97 -15.86
C SER A 244 -23.97 9.73 -14.79
N SER A 245 -23.91 10.46 -13.67
CA SER A 245 -24.86 10.33 -12.56
C SER A 245 -26.22 10.97 -12.87
N SER A 246 -27.27 10.36 -12.35
CA SER A 246 -28.63 10.91 -12.38
C SER A 246 -28.78 12.22 -11.59
N LEU A 247 -27.83 12.51 -10.71
CA LEU A 247 -27.77 13.71 -9.86
C LEU A 247 -27.33 14.95 -10.62
N TRP A 248 -26.70 14.78 -11.78
CA TRP A 248 -26.23 15.88 -12.61
C TRP A 248 -27.40 16.80 -12.99
N ARG A 249 -27.23 18.10 -12.75
CA ARG A 249 -28.33 19.07 -12.86
C ARG A 249 -28.71 19.34 -14.31
N ASP A 250 -27.72 19.63 -15.15
CA ASP A 250 -27.92 20.22 -16.47
C ASP A 250 -27.31 19.34 -17.58
N LYS A 251 -28.17 18.66 -18.32
CA LYS A 251 -27.76 17.74 -19.39
C LYS A 251 -27.11 18.46 -20.57
N ASP A 252 -27.44 19.73 -20.81
CA ASP A 252 -26.90 20.48 -21.94
C ASP A 252 -25.43 20.86 -21.71
N LEU A 253 -25.00 20.92 -20.43
CA LEU A 253 -23.62 21.20 -20.06
C LEU A 253 -22.69 19.98 -20.12
N ILE A 254 -23.21 18.77 -20.32
CA ILE A 254 -22.40 17.53 -20.27
C ILE A 254 -21.24 17.61 -21.27
N ALA A 255 -21.51 17.92 -22.54
CA ALA A 255 -20.47 18.01 -23.57
C ALA A 255 -19.39 19.07 -23.24
N THR A 256 -19.81 20.20 -22.64
CA THR A 256 -18.87 21.25 -22.23
C THR A 256 -18.02 20.82 -21.04
N THR A 257 -18.60 20.11 -20.07
CA THR A 257 -17.89 19.57 -18.90
C THR A 257 -16.85 18.53 -19.30
N LEU A 258 -17.21 17.59 -20.19
CA LEU A 258 -16.28 16.58 -20.72
C LEU A 258 -15.10 17.25 -21.44
N ARG A 259 -15.35 18.23 -22.32
CA ARG A 259 -14.30 18.98 -23.01
C ARG A 259 -13.37 19.71 -22.03
N ARG A 260 -13.90 20.27 -20.93
CA ARG A 260 -13.08 20.91 -19.89
C ARG A 260 -12.21 19.93 -19.13
N ALA A 261 -12.68 18.70 -18.91
CA ALA A 261 -11.88 17.65 -18.29
C ALA A 261 -10.74 17.20 -19.21
N GLU A 262 -11.01 17.00 -20.51
CA GLU A 262 -9.97 16.68 -21.51
C GLU A 262 -8.91 17.79 -21.58
N GLU A 263 -9.32 19.06 -21.62
CA GLU A 263 -8.39 20.20 -21.58
C GLU A 263 -7.57 20.21 -20.28
N ALA A 264 -8.17 19.85 -19.15
CA ALA A 264 -7.49 19.80 -17.87
C ALA A 264 -6.44 18.68 -17.82
N GLU A 265 -6.74 17.49 -18.36
CA GLU A 265 -5.78 16.39 -18.52
C GLU A 265 -4.61 16.81 -19.38
N PHE A 266 -4.90 17.39 -20.56
CA PHE A 266 -3.85 17.84 -21.47
C PHE A 266 -2.95 18.90 -20.81
N ARG A 267 -3.53 19.85 -20.07
CA ARG A 267 -2.75 20.85 -19.32
C ARG A 267 -1.94 20.20 -18.19
N PHE A 268 -2.50 19.23 -17.47
CA PHE A 268 -1.79 18.55 -16.40
C PHE A 268 -0.55 17.82 -16.93
N ILE A 269 -0.70 17.06 -18.01
CA ILE A 269 0.43 16.38 -18.68
C ILE A 269 1.50 17.42 -19.05
N ASN A 270 1.14 18.49 -19.75
CA ASN A 270 2.10 19.49 -20.22
C ASN A 270 2.72 20.37 -19.13
N SER A 271 2.02 20.60 -18.02
CA SER A 271 2.50 21.42 -16.91
C SER A 271 3.26 20.62 -15.85
N SER A 272 3.09 19.30 -15.83
CA SER A 272 3.83 18.43 -14.93
C SER A 272 5.33 18.52 -15.23
N ILE A 273 6.12 18.83 -14.21
CA ILE A 273 7.57 18.82 -14.34
C ILE A 273 7.96 17.36 -14.55
N HIS A 274 8.47 17.00 -15.72
CA HIS A 274 8.81 15.61 -16.05
C HIS A 274 10.15 15.17 -15.43
N SER A 275 11.01 16.13 -15.10
CA SER A 275 12.31 15.90 -14.48
C SER A 275 12.62 17.02 -13.51
N LEU A 276 12.86 16.65 -12.25
CA LEU A 276 13.46 17.54 -11.24
C LEU A 276 14.98 17.59 -11.35
N ALA A 277 15.59 16.75 -12.20
CA ALA A 277 17.01 16.84 -12.46
C ALA A 277 17.30 18.20 -13.11
N THR A 278 18.32 18.89 -12.61
CA THR A 278 18.95 19.99 -13.33
C THR A 278 19.25 19.48 -14.73
N PRO A 279 18.78 20.13 -15.81
CA PRO A 279 19.19 19.74 -17.14
C PRO A 279 20.71 19.73 -17.13
N SER A 280 21.31 18.55 -17.34
CA SER A 280 22.74 18.49 -17.61
C SER A 280 22.89 19.19 -18.94
N ASN A 281 23.19 20.49 -18.90
CA ASN A 281 23.64 21.24 -20.07
C ASN A 281 24.93 20.57 -20.52
N ARG A 282 24.82 19.49 -21.31
CA ARG A 282 25.93 18.94 -22.07
C ARG A 282 26.09 19.85 -23.28
N VAL A 283 26.70 21.01 -23.03
CA VAL A 283 27.36 21.77 -24.09
C VAL A 283 28.42 20.83 -24.67
N GLY A 284 28.20 20.32 -25.89
CA GLY A 284 29.22 19.59 -26.65
C GLY A 284 28.96 18.12 -27.03
N THR A 285 27.78 17.53 -26.81
CA THR A 285 27.51 16.16 -27.34
C THR A 285 27.21 16.20 -28.85
N PRO A 286 28.00 15.56 -29.73
CA PRO A 286 27.76 15.56 -31.18
C PRO A 286 26.55 14.72 -31.58
N ARG A 287 25.91 15.08 -32.69
CA ARG A 287 24.73 14.40 -33.26
C ARG A 287 25.04 12.94 -33.62
N GLY A 288 24.38 11.98 -32.98
CA GLY A 288 24.38 10.55 -33.40
C GLY A 288 24.62 9.49 -32.31
N PHE A 289 24.62 9.84 -31.02
CA PHE A 289 24.72 8.90 -29.89
C PHE A 289 23.56 9.07 -28.91
#